data_AF-A0A2L2TTZ9-F1
#
_entry.id   AF-A0A2L2TTZ9-F1
#
_cell.length_a   1.000
_cell.length_b   1.000
_cell.length_c   1.000
_cell.angle_alpha   90.00
_cell.angle_beta   90.00
_cell.angle_gamma   90.00
#
_symmetry.space_group_name_H-M   'P 1'
#
loop_
_entity.id
_entity.type
_entity.pdbx_description
1 polymer ?
#
loop_
_entity_poly.entity_id
_entity_poly.type
_entity_poly.pdbx_seq_one_letter_code
_entity_poly.pdbx_strand_id
1 'polypeptide(L)'
;MHLSYSATALTTVYSAPMIFDRNAHSVPAVVRVADILWGAAGMSGLYPGSSIAPPTSVYSLPLDLIDRVGGWDCGSEAIGEDLHMYIKCFFALNGNLTSRVIYSPISQSNVTGGGGLLKDARARYKQALRHMWGALDTGFALCKLVQLWKDRKQTCRAYQPLHYTLSDTNNAAIPETYMNDEQIDHPYIDNGIFSSIQKDTVEQPHWKRIFYMMHRLFEAHFLPVHMAILVVASALYVKLTENNNDPRNLAWIFSWCNIIRIYGFFQIAIYVSLYESYHQAGVSSREREMVKAGLADGMDFSRRSLKKNWHDYLAVPIVAPLYGTIPSAQALVCQLWGQDLVYTVSKKATRRQIPVVKVDDMA
;
A
#
# COMPACT_ATOMS: atom_id res chain seq x y z
N MET A 1 18.73 12.09 -7.92
CA MET A 1 17.84 12.13 -6.72
C MET A 1 18.58 11.78 -5.44
N HIS A 2 19.15 10.59 -5.29
CA HIS A 2 19.88 10.23 -4.06
C HIS A 2 21.07 11.16 -3.78
N LEU A 3 21.91 11.44 -4.79
CA LEU A 3 23.02 12.40 -4.69
C LEU A 3 22.57 13.85 -4.47
N SER A 4 21.38 14.21 -4.96
CA SER A 4 20.83 15.56 -4.85
C SER A 4 20.27 15.87 -3.46
N TYR A 5 20.03 14.83 -2.65
CA TYR A 5 19.43 14.92 -1.33
C TYR A 5 20.19 14.01 -0.34
N SER A 6 21.49 14.23 -0.21
CA SER A 6 22.39 13.42 0.63
C SER A 6 21.94 13.33 2.10
N ALA A 7 21.37 14.40 2.66
CA ALA A 7 20.91 14.42 4.05
C ALA A 7 19.75 13.43 4.34
N THR A 8 18.89 13.17 3.36
CA THR A 8 17.74 12.25 3.52
C THR A 8 17.92 10.95 2.75
N ALA A 9 19.09 10.74 2.13
CA ALA A 9 19.31 9.65 1.18
C ALA A 9 19.10 8.27 1.81
N LEU A 10 19.56 8.07 3.04
CA LEU A 10 19.46 6.81 3.80
C LEU A 10 18.06 6.57 4.41
N THR A 11 17.21 7.59 4.41
CA THR A 11 15.87 7.56 5.03
C THR A 11 14.75 7.83 4.03
N THR A 12 15.01 7.62 2.73
CA THR A 12 14.05 7.88 1.65
C THR A 12 13.54 6.59 1.01
N VAL A 13 12.21 6.46 0.93
CA VAL A 13 11.54 5.53 0.01
C VAL A 13 11.16 6.28 -1.26
N TYR A 14 11.46 5.66 -2.40
CA TYR A 14 11.13 6.18 -3.72
C TYR A 14 9.95 5.40 -4.31
N SER A 15 8.89 6.11 -4.65
CA SER A 15 7.66 5.55 -5.22
C SER A 15 7.45 6.13 -6.62
N ALA A 16 6.82 5.38 -7.53
CA ALA A 16 6.51 5.87 -8.86
C ALA A 16 5.05 5.57 -9.24
N PRO A 17 4.43 6.41 -10.09
CA PRO A 17 3.08 6.17 -10.53
C PRO A 17 3.03 4.96 -11.46
N MET A 18 1.96 4.18 -11.40
CA MET A 18 1.76 3.02 -12.27
C MET A 18 0.99 3.42 -13.53
N ILE A 19 1.21 2.69 -14.62
CA ILE A 19 0.43 2.78 -15.86
C ILE A 19 0.15 1.37 -16.38
N PHE A 20 -1.09 1.10 -16.79
CA PHE A 20 -1.50 -0.18 -17.34
C PHE A 20 -1.51 -0.11 -18.86
N ASP A 21 -0.38 -0.46 -19.48
CA ASP A 21 -0.14 -0.19 -20.90
C ASP A 21 0.39 -1.34 -21.74
N ARG A 22 0.63 -2.51 -21.13
CA ARG A 22 1.13 -3.67 -21.87
C ARG A 22 0.02 -4.36 -22.64
N ASN A 23 -1.07 -4.72 -21.96
CA ASN A 23 -2.15 -5.56 -22.49
C ASN A 23 -3.55 -4.94 -22.30
N ALA A 24 -3.64 -3.63 -22.13
CA ALA A 24 -4.93 -2.98 -21.85
C ALA A 24 -5.98 -3.22 -22.96
N HIS A 25 -5.58 -3.51 -24.19
CA HIS A 25 -6.46 -3.84 -25.33
C HIS A 25 -6.99 -5.28 -25.29
N SER A 26 -6.36 -6.18 -24.54
CA SER A 26 -6.69 -7.61 -24.53
C SER A 26 -7.57 -8.03 -23.34
N VAL A 27 -7.89 -7.11 -22.43
CA VAL A 27 -8.73 -7.37 -21.25
C VAL A 27 -10.13 -6.76 -21.39
N PRO A 28 -11.16 -7.34 -20.74
CA PRO A 28 -12.49 -6.75 -20.72
C PRO A 28 -12.55 -5.43 -19.95
N ALA A 29 -13.49 -4.56 -20.32
CA ALA A 29 -13.67 -3.23 -19.73
C ALA A 29 -13.77 -3.25 -18.19
N VAL A 30 -14.52 -4.21 -17.63
CA VAL A 30 -14.68 -4.33 -16.17
C VAL A 30 -13.35 -4.60 -15.45
N VAL A 31 -12.43 -5.35 -16.03
CA VAL A 31 -11.10 -5.61 -15.46
C VAL A 31 -10.20 -4.39 -15.67
N ARG A 32 -10.22 -3.88 -16.91
CA ARG A 32 -9.43 -2.74 -17.32
C ARG A 32 -9.67 -1.51 -16.44
N VAL A 33 -10.94 -1.17 -16.20
CA VAL A 33 -11.34 -0.05 -15.35
C VAL A 33 -10.97 -0.30 -13.89
N ALA A 34 -11.09 -1.54 -13.41
CA ALA A 34 -10.66 -1.89 -12.05
C ALA A 34 -9.15 -1.67 -11.84
N ASP A 35 -8.33 -1.96 -12.85
CA ASP A 35 -6.89 -1.70 -12.79
C ASP A 35 -6.59 -0.20 -12.90
N ILE A 36 -7.29 0.54 -13.75
CA ILE A 36 -7.16 2.00 -13.85
C ILE A 36 -7.48 2.66 -12.51
N LEU A 37 -8.59 2.29 -11.86
CA LEU A 37 -8.97 2.82 -10.54
C LEU A 37 -8.00 2.37 -9.44
N TRP A 38 -7.40 1.18 -9.55
CA TRP A 38 -6.32 0.76 -8.65
C TRP A 38 -5.07 1.63 -8.82
N GLY A 39 -4.69 1.93 -10.06
CA GLY A 39 -3.64 2.90 -10.36
C GLY A 39 -3.96 4.30 -9.82
N ALA A 40 -5.22 4.72 -9.86
CA ALA A 40 -5.70 5.97 -9.27
C ALA A 40 -5.45 6.01 -7.75
N ALA A 41 -5.82 4.93 -7.06
CA ALA A 41 -5.60 4.81 -5.62
C ALA A 41 -4.11 4.91 -5.29
N GLY A 42 -3.23 4.19 -6.02
CA GLY A 42 -1.79 4.28 -5.80
C GLY A 42 -1.21 5.66 -6.10
N MET A 43 -1.69 6.35 -7.14
CA MET A 43 -1.25 7.70 -7.49
C MET A 43 -1.77 8.79 -6.54
N SER A 44 -2.84 8.53 -5.78
CA SER A 44 -3.47 9.53 -4.92
C SER A 44 -2.55 10.08 -3.82
N GLY A 45 -1.51 9.33 -3.44
CA GLY A 45 -0.49 9.75 -2.49
C GLY A 45 0.77 10.37 -3.12
N LEU A 46 0.89 10.41 -4.45
CA LEU A 46 2.13 10.77 -5.16
C LEU A 46 2.22 12.23 -5.61
N TYR A 47 1.49 13.14 -4.96
CA TYR A 47 1.56 14.57 -5.27
C TYR A 47 2.63 15.28 -4.43
N PRO A 48 3.24 16.40 -4.91
CA PRO A 48 4.35 17.07 -4.22
C PRO A 48 4.09 17.49 -2.77
N GLY A 49 2.84 17.74 -2.40
CA GLY A 49 2.44 18.11 -1.05
C GLY A 49 2.14 16.93 -0.11
N SER A 50 2.26 15.69 -0.59
CA SER A 50 1.99 14.52 0.23
C SER A 50 3.19 14.21 1.11
N SER A 51 2.99 14.17 2.43
CA SER A 51 4.01 13.72 3.37
C SER A 51 4.10 12.19 3.46
N ILE A 52 3.15 11.47 2.85
CA ILE A 52 3.05 10.01 2.89
C ILE A 52 2.71 9.50 1.50
N ALA A 53 3.58 8.69 0.94
CA ALA A 53 3.42 8.15 -0.40
C ALA A 53 3.75 6.67 -0.42
N PRO A 54 2.90 5.81 0.21
CA PRO A 54 3.12 4.39 0.20
C PRO A 54 3.14 3.91 -1.26
N PRO A 55 4.16 3.12 -1.66
CA PRO A 55 4.25 2.65 -3.02
C PRO A 55 3.16 1.63 -3.32
N THR A 56 2.93 1.39 -4.61
CA THR A 56 2.13 0.27 -5.07
C THR A 56 2.94 -0.50 -6.11
N SER A 57 3.15 -1.79 -5.84
CA SER A 57 3.92 -2.78 -6.60
C SER A 57 5.43 -2.53 -6.75
N VAL A 58 5.88 -1.28 -6.83
CA VAL A 58 7.25 -0.96 -7.24
C VAL A 58 7.75 0.26 -6.50
N TYR A 59 8.92 0.11 -5.92
CA TYR A 59 9.59 1.13 -5.14
C TYR A 59 11.09 0.85 -5.07
N SER A 60 11.83 1.82 -4.54
CA SER A 60 13.25 1.65 -4.23
C SER A 60 13.53 2.29 -2.88
N LEU A 61 14.49 1.73 -2.16
CA LEU A 61 14.91 2.20 -0.85
C LEU A 61 16.38 1.80 -0.62
N PRO A 62 17.13 2.53 0.22
CA PRO A 62 18.53 2.22 0.49
C PRO A 62 18.68 0.93 1.30
N LEU A 63 19.79 0.22 1.10
CA LEU A 63 20.11 -1.01 1.83
C LEU A 63 20.19 -0.79 3.35
N ASP A 64 20.70 0.36 3.77
CA ASP A 64 20.75 0.76 5.18
C ASP A 64 19.35 0.76 5.84
N LEU A 65 18.34 1.31 5.15
CA LEU A 65 16.96 1.28 5.63
C LEU A 65 16.37 -0.14 5.67
N ILE A 66 16.78 -1.01 4.74
CA ILE A 66 16.38 -2.42 4.72
C ILE A 66 16.98 -3.15 5.92
N ASP A 67 18.27 -2.96 6.19
CA ASP A 67 18.98 -3.52 7.34
C ASP A 67 18.33 -3.08 8.65
N ARG A 68 18.01 -1.79 8.74
CA ARG A 68 17.35 -1.19 9.90
C ARG A 68 15.99 -1.79 10.23
N VAL A 69 15.21 -2.21 9.23
CA VAL A 69 13.89 -2.84 9.45
C VAL A 69 13.93 -4.37 9.41
N GLY A 70 15.12 -4.96 9.28
CA GLY A 70 15.31 -6.42 9.24
C GLY A 70 14.76 -7.09 7.98
N GLY A 71 14.66 -6.34 6.87
CA GLY A 71 14.19 -6.85 5.58
C GLY A 71 12.68 -7.03 5.48
N TRP A 72 12.26 -7.98 4.65
CA TRP A 72 10.86 -8.24 4.33
C TRP A 72 10.23 -9.31 5.21
N ASP A 73 9.05 -9.01 5.73
CA ASP A 73 8.29 -9.93 6.56
C ASP A 73 7.49 -10.90 5.68
N CYS A 74 7.31 -12.12 6.21
CA CYS A 74 6.76 -13.25 5.47
C CYS A 74 5.51 -13.84 6.16
N GLY A 75 5.09 -13.21 7.26
CA GLY A 75 3.90 -13.59 8.00
C GLY A 75 2.62 -13.22 7.25
N SER A 76 1.50 -13.73 7.75
CA SER A 76 0.15 -13.44 7.23
C SER A 76 -0.21 -11.97 7.27
N GLU A 77 0.41 -11.16 8.14
CA GLU A 77 0.20 -9.72 8.22
C GLU A 77 0.83 -8.94 7.06
N ALA A 78 1.83 -9.53 6.37
CA ALA A 78 2.62 -8.86 5.32
C ALA A 78 2.19 -9.24 3.90
N ILE A 79 0.90 -9.55 3.68
CA ILE A 79 0.36 -9.89 2.35
C ILE A 79 0.55 -8.72 1.36
N GLY A 80 0.31 -7.49 1.82
CA GLY A 80 0.59 -6.25 1.10
C GLY A 80 2.04 -5.82 1.28
N GLU A 81 2.99 -6.64 0.83
CA GLU A 81 4.42 -6.50 1.11
C GLU A 81 4.99 -5.08 0.90
N ASP A 82 4.55 -4.37 -0.13
CA ASP A 82 4.96 -3.00 -0.46
C ASP A 82 4.48 -1.96 0.57
N LEU A 83 3.20 -2.01 0.92
CA LEU A 83 2.61 -1.17 1.97
C LEU A 83 3.20 -1.53 3.34
N HIS A 84 3.32 -2.83 3.63
CA HIS A 84 3.90 -3.35 4.85
C HIS A 84 5.33 -2.84 5.05
N MET A 85 6.18 -2.98 4.03
CA MET A 85 7.56 -2.49 4.06
C MET A 85 7.62 -0.97 4.29
N TYR A 86 6.71 -0.21 3.66
CA TYR A 86 6.61 1.22 3.89
C TYR A 86 6.25 1.56 5.34
N ILE A 87 5.27 0.86 5.93
CA ILE A 87 4.86 1.05 7.33
C ILE A 87 6.01 0.70 8.28
N LYS A 88 6.74 -0.40 8.03
CA LYS A 88 7.95 -0.76 8.79
C LYS A 88 8.96 0.38 8.79
N CYS A 89 9.34 0.85 7.61
CA CYS A 89 10.28 1.97 7.45
C CYS A 89 9.76 3.24 8.12
N PHE A 90 8.46 3.52 8.02
CA PHE A 90 7.82 4.68 8.61
C PHE A 90 7.94 4.68 10.14
N PHE A 91 7.60 3.58 10.80
CA PHE A 91 7.69 3.48 12.27
C PHE A 91 9.13 3.29 12.78
N ALA A 92 10.02 2.67 11.99
CA ALA A 92 11.45 2.58 12.32
C ALA A 92 12.14 3.95 12.40
N LEU A 93 11.60 4.93 11.67
CA LEU A 93 12.03 6.33 11.66
C LEU A 93 11.11 7.24 12.49
N ASN A 94 10.32 6.71 13.42
CA ASN A 94 9.41 7.48 14.28
C ASN A 94 8.43 8.39 13.49
N GLY A 95 8.05 8.00 12.28
CA GLY A 95 7.20 8.77 11.37
C GLY A 95 7.93 9.81 10.52
N ASN A 96 9.27 9.88 10.58
CA ASN A 96 10.12 10.80 9.82
C ASN A 96 10.63 10.23 8.49
N LEU A 97 10.05 9.11 8.01
CA LEU A 97 10.36 8.56 6.70
C LEU A 97 10.14 9.62 5.61
N THR A 98 11.16 9.81 4.77
CA THR A 98 11.05 10.67 3.60
C THR A 98 10.50 9.85 2.44
N SER A 99 9.50 10.39 1.75
CA SER A 99 8.99 9.77 0.51
C SER A 99 9.26 10.68 -0.67
N ARG A 100 9.72 10.12 -1.78
CA ARG A 100 9.98 10.87 -3.01
C ARG A 100 9.39 10.17 -4.21
N VAL A 101 8.72 10.96 -5.06
CA VAL A 101 8.10 10.45 -6.26
C VAL A 101 9.09 10.48 -7.41
N ILE A 102 9.29 9.34 -8.05
CA ILE A 102 9.95 9.24 -9.34
C ILE A 102 8.88 9.43 -10.41
N TYR A 103 8.96 10.54 -11.15
CA TYR A 103 8.02 10.88 -12.23
C TYR A 103 8.26 10.07 -13.52
N SER A 104 8.53 8.77 -13.36
CA SER A 104 8.66 7.80 -14.43
C SER A 104 7.56 6.75 -14.24
N PRO A 105 6.50 6.78 -15.05
CA PRO A 105 5.42 5.81 -14.98
C PRO A 105 5.94 4.39 -15.16
N ILE A 106 5.54 3.50 -14.26
CA ILE A 106 5.95 2.10 -14.33
C ILE A 106 4.92 1.30 -15.11
N SER A 107 5.39 0.71 -16.20
CA SER A 107 4.59 -0.11 -17.11
C SER A 107 4.18 -1.42 -16.44
N GLN A 108 2.87 -1.57 -16.25
CA GLN A 108 2.21 -2.74 -15.69
C GLN A 108 1.31 -3.42 -16.73
N SER A 109 1.04 -4.70 -16.49
CA SER A 109 0.02 -5.46 -17.20
C SER A 109 -1.29 -5.43 -16.43
N ASN A 110 -2.39 -5.25 -17.14
CA ASN A 110 -3.72 -5.57 -16.64
C ASN A 110 -3.82 -7.05 -16.29
N VAL A 111 -4.68 -7.36 -15.33
CA VAL A 111 -4.86 -8.73 -14.87
C VAL A 111 -5.58 -9.56 -15.92
N THR A 112 -5.05 -10.74 -16.20
CA THR A 112 -5.67 -11.69 -17.11
C THR A 112 -5.59 -13.11 -16.56
N GLY A 113 -6.65 -13.88 -16.78
CA GLY A 113 -6.74 -15.33 -16.51
C GLY A 113 -6.51 -16.17 -17.77
N GLY A 114 -5.82 -15.63 -18.78
CA GLY A 114 -5.62 -16.28 -20.08
C GLY A 114 -6.71 -15.95 -21.10
N GLY A 115 -7.43 -14.84 -20.90
CA GLY A 115 -8.40 -14.29 -21.84
C GLY A 115 -9.86 -14.69 -21.57
N GLY A 116 -10.76 -13.76 -21.91
CA GLY A 116 -12.20 -13.93 -21.84
C GLY A 116 -12.80 -13.36 -20.54
N LEU A 117 -14.02 -12.82 -20.67
CA LEU A 117 -14.66 -12.01 -19.63
C LEU A 117 -14.68 -12.69 -18.25
N LEU A 118 -15.16 -13.94 -18.18
CA LEU A 118 -15.31 -14.63 -16.91
C LEU A 118 -13.97 -15.02 -16.26
N LYS A 119 -13.01 -15.47 -17.07
CA LYS A 119 -11.68 -15.88 -16.57
C LYS A 119 -10.91 -14.67 -16.05
N ASP A 120 -10.88 -13.59 -16.83
CA ASP A 120 -10.20 -12.35 -16.46
C ASP A 120 -10.88 -11.69 -15.25
N ALA A 121 -12.22 -11.65 -15.21
CA ALA A 121 -12.96 -11.11 -14.06
C ALA A 121 -12.69 -11.92 -12.79
N ARG A 122 -12.67 -13.26 -12.86
CA ARG A 122 -12.33 -14.11 -11.72
C ARG A 122 -10.89 -13.92 -11.26
N ALA A 123 -9.94 -13.78 -12.19
CA ALA A 123 -8.55 -13.50 -11.86
C ALA A 123 -8.41 -12.14 -11.15
N ARG A 124 -9.09 -11.10 -11.66
CA ARG A 124 -9.10 -9.77 -11.05
C ARG A 124 -9.77 -9.75 -9.70
N TYR A 125 -10.84 -10.53 -9.50
CA TYR A 125 -11.50 -10.69 -8.20
C TYR A 125 -10.58 -11.35 -7.18
N LYS A 126 -9.88 -12.43 -7.56
CA LYS A 126 -8.87 -13.06 -6.69
C LYS A 126 -7.77 -12.09 -6.30
N GLN A 127 -7.30 -11.24 -7.23
CA GLN A 127 -6.32 -10.21 -6.90
C GLN A 127 -6.90 -9.13 -5.97
N ALA A 128 -8.14 -8.66 -6.21
CA ALA A 128 -8.81 -7.71 -5.33
C ALA A 128 -8.89 -8.24 -3.89
N LEU A 129 -9.30 -9.50 -3.74
CA LEU A 129 -9.39 -10.16 -2.44
C LEU A 129 -8.04 -10.18 -1.72
N ARG A 130 -6.93 -10.42 -2.44
CA ARG A 130 -5.57 -10.33 -1.87
C ARG A 130 -5.23 -8.95 -1.34
N HIS A 131 -5.53 -7.91 -2.11
CA HIS A 131 -5.31 -6.54 -1.66
C HIS A 131 -6.12 -6.22 -0.39
N MET A 132 -7.34 -6.75 -0.30
CA MET A 132 -8.19 -6.54 0.87
C MET A 132 -7.76 -7.34 2.10
N TRP A 133 -7.15 -8.52 1.93
CA TRP A 133 -6.47 -9.21 3.04
C TRP A 133 -5.29 -8.43 3.60
N GLY A 134 -4.69 -7.53 2.81
CA GLY A 134 -3.71 -6.55 3.26
C GLY A 134 -4.23 -5.58 4.35
N ALA A 135 -5.54 -5.56 4.65
CA ALA A 135 -6.08 -4.77 5.76
C ALA A 135 -5.43 -5.08 7.13
N LEU A 136 -4.80 -6.25 7.28
CA LEU A 136 -3.98 -6.64 8.43
C LEU A 136 -2.83 -5.66 8.70
N ASP A 137 -2.34 -4.93 7.69
CA ASP A 137 -1.35 -3.85 7.84
C ASP A 137 -1.83 -2.74 8.79
N THR A 138 -3.15 -2.53 8.93
CA THR A 138 -3.67 -1.60 9.95
C THR A 138 -3.40 -2.10 11.35
N GLY A 139 -3.59 -3.40 11.59
CA GLY A 139 -3.31 -4.04 12.87
C GLY A 139 -1.83 -3.92 13.22
N PHE A 140 -0.97 -4.24 12.26
CA PHE A 140 0.48 -4.06 12.39
C PHE A 140 0.86 -2.60 12.71
N ALA A 141 0.31 -1.63 11.97
CA ALA A 141 0.55 -0.21 12.21
C ALA A 141 0.09 0.24 13.61
N LEU A 142 -1.04 -0.29 14.10
CA LEU A 142 -1.53 -0.01 15.45
C LEU A 142 -0.60 -0.58 16.52
N CYS A 143 -0.12 -1.81 16.35
CA CYS A 143 0.88 -2.40 17.24
C CYS A 143 2.16 -1.57 17.28
N LYS A 144 2.67 -1.14 16.12
CA LYS A 144 3.83 -0.25 16.02
C LYS A 144 3.59 1.13 16.61
N LEU A 145 2.36 1.67 16.50
CA LEU A 145 1.98 2.92 17.15
C LEU A 145 2.00 2.81 18.68
N VAL A 146 1.48 1.71 19.23
CA VAL A 146 1.50 1.46 20.68
C VAL A 146 2.94 1.31 21.18
N GLN A 147 3.80 0.58 20.45
CA GLN A 147 5.23 0.49 20.77
C GLN A 147 5.88 1.88 20.74
N LEU A 148 5.71 2.63 19.64
CA LEU A 148 6.26 3.98 19.52
C LEU A 148 5.81 4.91 20.64
N TRP A 149 4.56 4.81 21.09
CA TRP A 149 4.05 5.63 22.19
C TRP A 149 4.70 5.28 23.54
N LYS A 150 4.93 3.98 23.81
CA LYS A 150 5.68 3.53 25.00
C LYS A 150 7.12 4.05 24.95
N ASP A 151 7.75 3.93 23.79
CA ASP A 151 9.18 4.20 23.58
C ASP A 151 9.46 5.65 23.15
N ARG A 152 8.48 6.54 23.23
CA ARG A 152 8.54 7.91 22.66
C ARG A 152 9.71 8.78 23.14
N LYS A 153 10.34 8.42 24.26
CA LYS A 153 11.51 9.11 24.83
C LYS A 153 12.85 8.53 24.32
N GLN A 154 12.83 7.34 23.72
CA GLN A 154 14.01 6.66 23.22
C GLN A 154 14.28 7.10 21.78
N THR A 155 15.37 7.82 21.59
CA THR A 155 15.82 8.29 20.27
C THR A 155 17.02 7.50 19.74
N CYS A 156 17.65 6.65 20.54
CA CYS A 156 18.73 5.78 20.08
C CYS A 156 18.17 4.39 19.77
N ARG A 157 18.45 3.88 18.56
CA ARG A 157 18.09 2.51 18.17
C ARG A 157 19.33 1.76 17.71
N ALA A 158 19.40 0.50 18.13
CA ALA A 158 20.42 -0.43 17.68
C ALA A 158 19.77 -1.44 16.72
N TYR A 159 20.45 -1.77 15.64
CA TYR A 159 20.07 -2.86 14.74
C TYR A 159 21.29 -3.62 14.26
N GLN A 160 21.08 -4.86 13.84
CA GLN A 160 22.12 -5.71 13.26
C GLN A 160 21.89 -5.80 11.75
N PRO A 161 22.86 -5.40 10.91
CA PRO A 161 22.73 -5.51 9.46
C PRO A 161 22.51 -6.96 9.00
N LEU A 162 21.72 -7.14 7.94
CA LEU A 162 21.29 -8.48 7.49
C LEU A 162 22.45 -9.34 6.99
N HIS A 163 23.49 -8.71 6.45
CA HIS A 163 24.66 -9.40 5.93
C HIS A 163 25.51 -10.08 7.03
N TYR A 164 25.43 -9.63 8.29
CA TYR A 164 26.07 -10.30 9.43
C TYR A 164 25.24 -11.49 9.95
N THR A 165 23.93 -11.50 9.75
CA THR A 165 23.07 -12.57 10.28
C THR A 165 23.15 -13.86 9.47
N LEU A 166 23.72 -13.83 8.26
CA LEU A 166 23.89 -14.99 7.39
C LEU A 166 25.11 -15.86 7.74
N SER A 167 26.10 -15.30 8.44
CA SER A 167 27.34 -16.03 8.80
C SER A 167 27.21 -16.86 10.08
N ASP A 168 26.30 -16.50 10.99
CA ASP A 168 26.10 -17.19 12.27
C ASP A 168 24.73 -17.89 12.33
N THR A 169 24.63 -19.12 11.83
CA THR A 169 23.42 -19.95 11.91
C THR A 169 22.98 -20.29 13.34
N ASN A 170 23.81 -20.00 14.35
CA ASN A 170 23.57 -20.31 15.77
C ASN A 170 23.13 -19.11 16.62
N ASN A 171 23.19 -17.88 16.10
CA ASN A 171 22.79 -16.70 16.87
C ASN A 171 21.32 -16.37 16.58
N ALA A 172 20.48 -16.47 17.61
CA ALA A 172 19.12 -15.92 17.58
C ALA A 172 19.21 -14.45 17.14
N ALA A 173 18.40 -14.06 16.16
CA ALA A 173 18.33 -12.65 15.79
C ALA A 173 17.98 -11.85 17.03
N ILE A 174 18.88 -10.95 17.42
CA ILE A 174 18.58 -9.96 18.45
C ILE A 174 17.34 -9.24 17.90
N PRO A 175 16.18 -9.34 18.58
CA PRO A 175 15.01 -8.57 18.16
C PRO A 175 15.38 -7.08 18.19
N GLU A 176 14.52 -6.19 17.72
CA GLU A 176 14.57 -4.78 18.14
C GLU A 176 14.28 -4.71 19.67
N THR A 177 15.10 -5.35 20.51
CA THR A 177 15.06 -5.26 21.96
C THR A 177 16.08 -4.21 22.30
N TYR A 178 15.55 -3.01 22.51
CA TYR A 178 16.21 -1.90 23.17
C TYR A 178 17.05 -2.43 24.34
N MET A 179 18.33 -2.07 24.37
CA MET A 179 19.13 -2.34 25.56
C MET A 179 18.47 -1.58 26.72
N ASN A 180 18.13 -2.29 27.80
CA ASN A 180 17.54 -1.69 29.00
C ASN A 180 18.45 -0.56 29.53
N ASP A 181 17.84 0.46 30.12
CA ASP A 181 18.51 1.62 30.71
C ASP A 181 19.58 1.24 31.78
N GLU A 182 19.59 -0.01 32.28
CA GLU A 182 20.60 -0.52 33.21
C GLU A 182 21.96 -0.86 32.56
N GLN A 183 22.05 -0.89 31.22
CA GLN A 183 23.32 -1.05 30.49
C GLN A 183 23.94 0.28 30.01
N ILE A 184 23.42 1.41 30.49
CA ILE A 184 23.91 2.76 30.14
C ILE A 184 25.30 3.06 30.73
N ASP A 185 25.78 2.29 31.71
CA ASP A 185 27.07 2.53 32.37
C ASP A 185 28.32 2.18 31.52
N HIS A 186 28.14 1.72 30.28
CA HIS A 186 29.24 1.59 29.33
C HIS A 186 29.00 2.44 28.07
N PRO A 187 29.54 3.68 28.01
CA PRO A 187 29.40 4.58 26.86
C PRO A 187 30.26 4.17 25.64
N TYR A 188 30.90 3.00 25.66
CA TYR A 188 31.81 2.51 24.63
C TYR A 188 31.38 1.13 24.12
N ILE A 189 30.38 1.08 23.25
CA ILE A 189 30.33 0.01 22.23
C ILE A 189 30.43 0.74 20.90
N ASP A 190 31.61 0.64 20.32
CA ASP A 190 32.12 1.37 19.18
C ASP A 190 31.28 1.08 17.92
N ASN A 191 30.92 2.10 17.14
CA ASN A 191 30.46 1.97 15.75
C ASN A 191 31.69 1.65 14.85
N GLY A 192 32.50 0.68 15.29
CA GLY A 192 33.68 0.25 14.58
C GLY A 192 33.28 -0.46 13.29
N ILE A 193 34.16 -0.44 12.29
CA ILE A 193 33.94 -1.12 10.99
C ILE A 193 33.62 -2.63 11.16
N PHE A 194 34.00 -3.21 12.30
CA PHE A 194 33.78 -4.61 12.67
C PHE A 194 32.66 -4.83 13.69
N SER A 195 31.90 -3.80 14.09
CA SER A 195 30.77 -4.00 15.00
C SER A 195 29.63 -4.68 14.26
N SER A 196 29.14 -5.79 14.81
CA SER A 196 27.98 -6.49 14.28
C SER A 196 26.65 -5.76 14.57
N ILE A 197 26.70 -4.73 15.42
CA ILE A 197 25.56 -3.90 15.82
C ILE A 197 25.85 -2.45 15.42
N GLN A 198 24.90 -1.82 14.76
CA GLN A 198 24.92 -0.41 14.39
C GLN A 198 23.94 0.37 15.28
N LYS A 199 24.39 1.48 15.88
CA LYS A 199 23.55 2.39 16.67
C LYS A 199 23.32 3.70 15.90
N ASP A 200 22.05 4.04 15.71
CA ASP A 200 21.61 5.26 15.05
C ASP A 200 20.74 6.11 15.98
N THR A 201 20.90 7.43 15.88
CA THR A 201 19.97 8.39 16.49
C THR A 201 18.83 8.68 15.52
N VAL A 202 17.60 8.58 16.03
CA VAL A 202 16.34 8.79 15.33
C VAL A 202 15.69 10.07 15.85
N GLU A 203 15.12 10.85 14.96
CA GLU A 203 14.32 12.01 15.34
C GLU A 203 13.11 11.62 16.21
N GLN A 204 12.61 12.58 16.99
CA GLN A 204 11.43 12.38 17.83
C GLN A 204 10.18 12.03 17.00
N PRO A 205 9.17 11.38 17.60
CA PRO A 205 7.94 11.01 16.92
C PRO A 205 7.22 12.17 16.22
N HIS A 206 7.01 12.04 14.91
CA HIS A 206 6.30 13.02 14.11
C HIS A 206 4.79 12.75 14.09
N TRP A 207 4.10 13.12 15.17
CA TRP A 207 2.68 12.83 15.41
C TRP A 207 1.73 13.22 14.26
N LYS A 208 1.96 14.36 13.61
CA LYS A 208 1.13 14.80 12.47
C LYS A 208 1.21 13.82 11.28
N ARG A 209 2.41 13.32 10.94
CA ARG A 209 2.58 12.32 9.88
C ARG A 209 2.02 10.97 10.33
N ILE A 210 2.18 10.60 11.60
CA ILE A 210 1.59 9.37 12.14
C ILE A 210 0.06 9.41 12.00
N PHE A 211 -0.57 10.54 12.36
CA PHE A 211 -2.01 10.74 12.17
C PHE A 211 -2.41 10.59 10.70
N TYR A 212 -1.68 11.23 9.77
CA TYR A 212 -1.93 11.07 8.34
C TYR A 212 -1.77 9.62 7.86
N MET A 213 -0.80 8.87 8.40
CA MET A 213 -0.60 7.45 8.06
C MET A 213 -1.82 6.63 8.49
N MET A 214 -2.22 6.76 9.76
CA MET A 214 -3.38 6.06 10.29
C MET A 214 -4.67 6.44 9.56
N HIS A 215 -4.83 7.71 9.18
CA HIS A 215 -5.96 8.17 8.39
C HIS A 215 -5.98 7.53 6.99
N ARG A 216 -4.83 7.41 6.32
CA ARG A 216 -4.74 6.74 5.01
C ARG A 216 -5.04 5.24 5.10
N LEU A 217 -4.56 4.58 6.15
CA LEU A 217 -4.92 3.17 6.41
C LEU A 217 -6.42 3.02 6.67
N PHE A 218 -7.03 3.97 7.39
CA PHE A 218 -8.48 4.00 7.59
C PHE A 218 -9.25 4.14 6.27
N GLU A 219 -8.86 5.11 5.44
CA GLU A 219 -9.45 5.32 4.10
C GLU A 219 -9.32 4.07 3.21
N ALA A 220 -8.16 3.41 3.22
CA ALA A 220 -7.90 2.27 2.35
C ALA A 220 -8.62 1.00 2.79
N HIS A 221 -8.61 0.69 4.10
CA HIS A 221 -9.02 -0.62 4.61
C HIS A 221 -10.44 -0.66 5.17
N PHE A 222 -11.00 0.46 5.65
CA PHE A 222 -12.29 0.47 6.35
C PHE A 222 -13.37 1.16 5.55
N LEU A 223 -13.06 2.33 5.00
CA LEU A 223 -14.04 3.19 4.33
C LEU A 223 -14.84 2.49 3.21
N PRO A 224 -14.25 1.62 2.35
CA PRO A 224 -15.01 0.97 1.27
C PRO A 224 -16.20 0.11 1.74
N VAL A 225 -16.05 -0.65 2.82
CA VAL A 225 -17.13 -1.49 3.37
C VAL A 225 -18.13 -0.63 4.14
N HIS A 226 -17.64 0.29 4.98
CA HIS A 226 -18.50 1.14 5.80
C HIS A 226 -19.39 2.04 4.94
N MET A 227 -18.85 2.60 3.86
CA MET A 227 -19.63 3.38 2.90
C MET A 227 -20.73 2.54 2.24
N ALA A 228 -20.44 1.28 1.89
CA ALA A 228 -21.46 0.40 1.32
C ALA A 228 -22.56 0.04 2.32
N ILE A 229 -22.21 -0.25 3.58
CA ILE A 229 -23.18 -0.48 4.66
C ILE A 229 -24.05 0.77 4.83
N LEU A 230 -23.45 1.96 4.87
CA LEU A 230 -24.19 3.21 5.01
C LEU A 230 -25.12 3.46 3.82
N VAL A 231 -24.69 3.19 2.58
CA VAL A 231 -25.53 3.33 1.39
C VAL A 231 -26.70 2.35 1.42
N VAL A 232 -26.47 1.07 1.75
CA VAL A 232 -27.53 0.05 1.82
C VAL A 232 -28.50 0.36 2.96
N ALA A 233 -27.99 0.67 4.16
CA ALA A 233 -28.80 1.00 5.32
C ALA A 233 -29.64 2.27 5.09
N SER A 234 -29.05 3.30 4.48
CA SER A 234 -29.79 4.53 4.16
C SER A 234 -30.89 4.29 3.12
N ALA A 235 -30.64 3.49 2.08
CA ALA A 235 -31.65 3.13 1.09
C ALA A 235 -32.79 2.31 1.70
N LEU A 236 -32.48 1.36 2.58
CA LEU A 236 -33.48 0.58 3.30
C LEU A 236 -34.30 1.46 4.26
N TYR A 237 -33.64 2.36 5.00
CA TYR A 237 -34.32 3.29 5.89
C TYR A 237 -35.34 4.14 5.14
N VAL A 238 -34.93 4.81 4.06
CA VAL A 238 -35.81 5.66 3.24
C VAL A 238 -37.01 4.87 2.71
N LYS A 239 -36.80 3.63 2.25
CA LYS A 239 -37.88 2.77 1.76
C LYS A 239 -38.85 2.33 2.87
N LEU A 240 -38.34 2.03 4.06
CA LEU A 240 -39.17 1.60 5.19
C LEU A 240 -39.95 2.75 5.83
N THR A 241 -39.48 3.99 5.68
CA THR A 241 -40.11 5.19 6.27
C THR A 241 -40.89 6.05 5.28
N GLU A 242 -41.04 5.64 4.03
CA GLU A 242 -41.61 6.45 2.94
C GLU A 242 -43.00 7.05 3.27
N ASN A 243 -43.82 6.34 4.05
CA ASN A 243 -45.17 6.78 4.43
C ASN A 243 -45.28 7.31 5.87
N ASN A 244 -44.17 7.45 6.58
CA ASN A 244 -44.16 7.93 7.96
C ASN A 244 -43.88 9.43 8.00
N ASN A 245 -44.44 10.12 9.00
CA ASN A 245 -44.05 11.49 9.29
C ASN A 245 -42.55 11.54 9.65
N ASP A 246 -41.85 12.61 9.25
CA ASP A 246 -40.46 12.88 9.60
C ASP A 246 -40.38 13.91 10.74
N PRO A 247 -40.66 13.53 11.99
CA PRO A 247 -40.74 14.46 13.12
C PRO A 247 -39.41 15.14 13.44
N ARG A 248 -38.28 14.58 12.98
CA ARG A 248 -36.93 15.11 13.22
C ARG A 248 -36.35 15.84 12.01
N ASN A 249 -37.10 15.94 10.91
CA ASN A 249 -36.69 16.57 9.66
C ASN A 249 -35.29 16.10 9.20
N LEU A 250 -35.12 14.78 9.08
CA LEU A 250 -33.87 14.14 8.64
C LEU A 250 -33.84 13.82 7.14
N ALA A 251 -34.97 13.92 6.43
CA ALA A 251 -35.09 13.58 5.01
C ALA A 251 -34.07 14.33 4.12
N TRP A 252 -33.77 15.60 4.44
CA TRP A 252 -32.82 16.41 3.67
C TRP A 252 -31.40 15.81 3.65
N ILE A 253 -30.98 15.13 4.72
CA ILE A 253 -29.64 14.53 4.82
C ILE A 253 -29.46 13.46 3.73
N PHE A 254 -30.48 12.62 3.53
CA PHE A 254 -30.44 11.57 2.50
C PHE A 254 -30.36 12.15 1.09
N SER A 255 -31.09 13.24 0.83
CA SER A 255 -31.03 13.97 -0.44
C SER A 255 -29.63 14.56 -0.68
N TRP A 256 -29.08 15.26 0.32
CA TRP A 256 -27.73 15.82 0.26
C TRP A 256 -26.65 14.76 0.05
N CYS A 257 -26.71 13.64 0.78
CA CYS A 257 -25.78 12.53 0.59
C CYS A 257 -25.88 11.93 -0.82
N ASN A 258 -27.07 11.86 -1.42
CA ASN A 258 -27.24 11.39 -2.78
C ASN A 258 -26.58 12.33 -3.80
N ILE A 259 -26.75 13.65 -3.64
CA ILE A 259 -26.11 14.67 -4.49
C ILE A 259 -24.58 14.56 -4.41
N ILE A 260 -24.02 14.48 -3.19
CA ILE A 260 -22.57 14.34 -2.98
C ILE A 260 -22.05 13.06 -3.65
N ARG A 261 -22.80 11.96 -3.59
CA ARG A 261 -22.42 10.70 -4.23
C ARG A 261 -22.40 10.80 -5.75
N ILE A 262 -23.39 11.46 -6.35
CA ILE A 262 -23.43 11.73 -7.80
C ILE A 262 -22.21 12.57 -8.20
N TYR A 263 -21.88 13.59 -7.41
CA TYR A 263 -20.68 14.39 -7.62
C TYR A 263 -19.39 13.54 -7.52
N GLY A 264 -19.31 12.61 -6.58
CA GLY A 264 -18.21 11.63 -6.50
C GLY A 264 -18.06 10.78 -7.76
N PHE A 265 -19.16 10.30 -8.35
CA PHE A 265 -19.11 9.60 -9.65
C PHE A 265 -18.61 10.49 -10.79
N PHE A 266 -19.00 11.76 -10.79
CA PHE A 266 -18.50 12.73 -11.76
C PHE A 266 -16.98 12.97 -11.62
N GLN A 267 -16.47 13.03 -10.39
CA GLN A 267 -15.03 13.11 -10.14
C GLN A 267 -14.27 11.89 -10.67
N ILE A 268 -14.83 10.68 -10.53
CA ILE A 268 -14.22 9.47 -11.12
C ILE A 268 -14.20 9.57 -12.65
N ALA A 269 -15.27 10.06 -13.27
CA ALA A 269 -15.30 10.26 -14.72
C ALA A 269 -14.24 11.28 -15.20
N ILE A 270 -14.05 12.39 -14.47
CA ILE A 270 -12.96 13.34 -14.71
C ILE A 270 -11.60 12.66 -14.56
N TYR A 271 -11.42 11.84 -13.51
CA TYR A 271 -10.17 11.12 -13.34
C TYR A 271 -9.88 10.18 -14.53
N VAL A 272 -10.87 9.38 -14.95
CA VAL A 272 -10.69 8.47 -16.09
C VAL A 272 -10.38 9.24 -17.38
N SER A 273 -10.97 10.42 -17.60
CA SER A 273 -10.63 11.25 -18.77
C SER A 273 -9.20 11.82 -18.69
N LEU A 274 -8.74 12.27 -17.52
CA LEU A 274 -7.35 12.68 -17.32
C LEU A 274 -6.37 11.51 -17.48
N TYR A 275 -6.79 10.30 -17.07
CA TYR A 275 -6.01 9.08 -17.23
C TYR A 275 -5.73 8.76 -18.70
N GLU A 276 -6.65 9.04 -19.62
CA GLU A 276 -6.40 8.82 -21.07
C GLU A 276 -5.19 9.62 -21.56
N SER A 277 -5.07 10.89 -21.16
CA SER A 277 -3.92 11.74 -21.52
C SER A 277 -2.63 11.27 -20.86
N TYR A 278 -2.68 10.95 -19.56
CA TYR A 278 -1.55 10.36 -18.83
C TYR A 278 -1.08 9.06 -19.48
N HIS A 279 -2.02 8.21 -19.87
CA HIS A 279 -1.76 6.92 -20.50
C HIS A 279 -1.07 7.09 -21.86
N GLN A 280 -1.63 7.95 -22.72
CA GLN A 280 -1.02 8.24 -24.03
C GLN A 280 0.39 8.79 -23.91
N ALA A 281 0.64 9.70 -22.96
CA ALA A 281 1.97 10.24 -22.70
C ALA A 281 2.94 9.15 -22.23
N GLY A 282 2.53 8.32 -21.27
CA GLY A 282 3.35 7.23 -20.73
C GLY A 282 3.73 6.19 -21.79
N VAL A 283 2.74 5.70 -22.56
CA VAL A 283 2.98 4.71 -23.63
C VAL A 283 3.89 5.25 -24.71
N SER A 284 3.63 6.48 -25.18
CA SER A 284 4.43 7.10 -26.24
C SER A 284 5.86 7.37 -25.78
N SER A 285 6.06 7.74 -24.50
CA SER A 285 7.41 7.89 -23.94
C SER A 285 8.12 6.55 -23.85
N ARG A 286 7.47 5.50 -23.35
CA ARG A 286 8.06 4.17 -23.24
C ARG A 286 8.45 3.62 -24.60
N GLU A 287 7.56 3.68 -25.57
CA GLU A 287 7.81 3.21 -26.94
C GLU A 287 9.03 3.90 -27.57
N ARG A 288 9.11 5.23 -27.48
CA ARG A 288 10.27 5.97 -28.00
C ARG A 288 11.58 5.54 -27.35
N GLU A 289 11.60 5.39 -26.02
CA GLU A 289 12.80 4.95 -25.31
C GLU A 289 13.18 3.50 -25.64
N MET A 290 12.21 2.59 -25.75
CA MET A 290 12.46 1.19 -26.12
C MET A 290 12.93 1.05 -27.57
N VAL A 291 12.38 1.84 -28.50
CA VAL A 291 12.84 1.90 -29.90
C VAL A 291 14.27 2.40 -29.95
N LYS A 292 14.56 3.51 -29.24
CA LYS A 292 15.91 4.07 -29.17
C LYS A 292 16.93 3.11 -28.56
N ALA A 293 16.52 2.31 -27.57
CA ALA A 293 17.36 1.30 -26.93
C ALA A 293 17.51 0.01 -27.75
N GLY A 294 16.78 -0.16 -28.86
CA GLY A 294 16.74 -1.41 -29.62
C GLY A 294 16.02 -2.55 -28.91
N LEU A 295 15.16 -2.24 -27.93
CA LEU A 295 14.43 -3.20 -27.09
C LEU A 295 12.92 -3.23 -27.38
N ALA A 296 12.45 -2.52 -28.41
CA ALA A 296 11.03 -2.46 -28.75
C ALA A 296 10.49 -3.75 -29.37
N ASP A 297 11.36 -4.58 -29.96
CA ASP A 297 10.92 -5.80 -30.63
C ASP A 297 10.32 -6.79 -29.62
N GLY A 298 9.16 -7.36 -29.96
CA GLY A 298 8.39 -8.24 -29.08
C GLY A 298 7.70 -7.57 -27.88
N MET A 299 7.76 -6.24 -27.73
CA MET A 299 7.01 -5.51 -26.69
C MET A 299 5.63 -5.08 -27.15
N ASP A 300 4.63 -5.22 -26.29
CA ASP A 300 3.29 -4.68 -26.53
C ASP A 300 3.14 -3.24 -26.03
N PHE A 301 2.57 -2.38 -26.89
CA PHE A 301 2.24 -0.98 -26.60
C PHE A 301 0.74 -0.76 -26.77
N SER A 302 -0.03 -1.11 -25.74
CA SER A 302 -1.47 -0.93 -25.75
C SER A 302 -1.80 0.55 -25.71
N ARG A 303 -2.51 1.08 -26.71
CA ARG A 303 -2.94 2.50 -26.74
C ARG A 303 -4.40 2.67 -26.35
N ARG A 304 -4.69 3.77 -25.67
CA ARG A 304 -6.05 4.15 -25.27
C ARG A 304 -6.46 5.49 -25.84
N SER A 305 -7.74 5.65 -26.12
CA SER A 305 -8.36 6.95 -26.41
C SER A 305 -9.82 6.96 -26.00
N LEU A 306 -10.34 8.14 -25.67
CA LEU A 306 -11.75 8.35 -25.32
C LEU A 306 -12.72 7.73 -26.34
N LYS A 307 -12.45 7.90 -27.64
CA LYS A 307 -13.30 7.38 -28.72
C LYS A 307 -13.37 5.85 -28.73
N LYS A 308 -12.26 5.16 -28.42
CA LYS A 308 -12.20 3.69 -28.42
C LYS A 308 -12.71 3.08 -27.11
N ASN A 309 -12.48 3.77 -26.00
CA ASN A 309 -12.73 3.27 -24.65
C ASN A 309 -13.94 3.89 -23.96
N TRP A 310 -14.85 4.55 -24.68
CA TRP A 310 -16.02 5.20 -24.08
C TRP A 310 -16.88 4.24 -23.23
N HIS A 311 -16.92 2.96 -23.59
CA HIS A 311 -17.64 1.91 -22.85
C HIS A 311 -17.01 1.59 -21.49
N ASP A 312 -15.73 1.91 -21.26
CA ASP A 312 -15.08 1.78 -19.94
C ASP A 312 -15.78 2.69 -18.90
N TYR A 313 -16.30 3.85 -19.31
CA TYR A 313 -17.01 4.77 -18.42
C TYR A 313 -18.33 4.19 -17.89
N LEU A 314 -18.98 3.33 -18.68
CA LEU A 314 -20.20 2.63 -18.26
C LEU A 314 -19.92 1.56 -17.19
N ALA A 315 -18.68 1.03 -17.15
CA ALA A 315 -18.30 0.01 -16.17
C ALA A 315 -17.96 0.58 -14.78
N VAL A 316 -17.66 1.89 -14.68
CA VAL A 316 -17.25 2.56 -13.43
C VAL A 316 -18.17 2.27 -12.24
N PRO A 317 -19.52 2.38 -12.36
CA PRO A 317 -20.41 2.15 -11.21
C PRO A 317 -20.42 0.70 -10.71
N ILE A 318 -20.07 -0.26 -11.57
CA ILE A 318 -20.09 -1.70 -11.26
C ILE A 318 -18.75 -2.14 -10.66
N VAL A 319 -17.65 -1.55 -11.13
CA VAL A 319 -16.30 -1.95 -10.78
C VAL A 319 -15.98 -1.75 -9.30
N ALA A 320 -16.36 -0.62 -8.72
CA ALA A 320 -16.04 -0.32 -7.32
C ALA A 320 -16.73 -1.30 -6.33
N PRO A 321 -18.02 -1.63 -6.47
CA PRO A 321 -18.63 -2.71 -5.69
C PRO A 321 -17.97 -4.08 -5.97
N LEU A 322 -17.79 -4.45 -7.24
CA LEU A 322 -17.35 -5.78 -7.64
C LEU A 322 -15.93 -6.13 -7.20
N TYR A 323 -15.01 -5.17 -7.28
CA TYR A 323 -13.58 -5.38 -6.99
C TYR A 323 -13.06 -4.59 -5.79
N GLY A 324 -13.91 -3.81 -5.13
CA GLY A 324 -13.61 -3.11 -3.88
C GLY A 324 -14.46 -3.66 -2.75
N THR A 325 -15.69 -3.16 -2.62
CA THR A 325 -16.57 -3.45 -1.48
C THR A 325 -16.81 -4.94 -1.21
N ILE A 326 -17.18 -5.71 -2.24
CA ILE A 326 -17.52 -7.13 -2.08
C ILE A 326 -16.30 -7.94 -1.57
N PRO A 327 -15.12 -7.89 -2.22
CA PRO A 327 -13.95 -8.58 -1.70
C PRO A 327 -13.49 -8.05 -0.34
N SER A 328 -13.66 -6.76 -0.03
CA SER A 328 -13.38 -6.23 1.31
C SER A 328 -14.29 -6.84 2.37
N ALA A 329 -15.59 -6.92 2.10
CA ALA A 329 -16.55 -7.55 3.01
C ALA A 329 -16.26 -9.05 3.18
N GLN A 330 -15.93 -9.74 2.09
CA GLN A 330 -15.51 -11.14 2.14
C GLN A 330 -14.25 -11.32 3.01
N ALA A 331 -13.23 -10.49 2.81
CA ALA A 331 -11.99 -10.53 3.61
C ALA A 331 -12.29 -10.33 5.11
N LEU A 332 -13.09 -9.34 5.45
CA LEU A 332 -13.50 -9.04 6.83
C LEU A 332 -14.23 -10.22 7.48
N VAL A 333 -15.19 -10.83 6.77
CA VAL A 333 -15.93 -11.99 7.27
C VAL A 333 -15.00 -13.19 7.45
N CYS A 334 -14.11 -13.46 6.50
CA CYS A 334 -13.15 -14.57 6.61
C CYS A 334 -12.22 -14.42 7.83
N GLN A 335 -11.83 -13.20 8.19
CA GLN A 335 -10.99 -12.93 9.35
C GLN A 335 -11.63 -13.32 10.69
N LEU A 336 -12.96 -13.50 10.75
CA LEU A 336 -13.62 -14.03 11.95
C LEU A 336 -13.28 -15.50 12.23
N TRP A 337 -12.90 -16.27 11.20
CA TRP A 337 -12.58 -17.69 11.33
C TRP A 337 -11.08 -18.00 11.29
N GLY A 338 -10.25 -17.13 10.71
CA GLY A 338 -8.81 -17.32 10.72
C GLY A 338 -8.01 -16.25 10.02
N GLN A 339 -6.76 -16.10 10.44
CA GLN A 339 -5.75 -15.24 9.82
C GLN A 339 -4.75 -16.03 8.95
N ASP A 340 -4.78 -17.36 9.01
CA ASP A 340 -3.97 -18.28 8.21
C ASP A 340 -4.48 -18.41 6.77
N LEU A 341 -4.78 -17.28 6.14
CA LEU A 341 -5.06 -17.22 4.72
C LEU A 341 -3.72 -17.30 3.99
N VAL A 342 -3.10 -18.48 4.06
CA VAL A 342 -1.80 -18.77 3.44
C VAL A 342 -1.93 -18.58 1.95
N TYR A 343 -1.36 -17.49 1.47
CA TYR A 343 -1.17 -17.24 0.06
C TYR A 343 0.33 -17.28 -0.23
N THR A 344 0.76 -18.27 -1.02
CA THR A 344 2.11 -18.31 -1.59
C THR A 344 2.34 -17.11 -2.49
N VAL A 345 3.06 -16.12 -1.98
CA VAL A 345 3.56 -14.99 -2.78
C VAL A 345 4.58 -15.49 -3.80
N SER A 346 4.68 -14.76 -4.92
CA SER A 346 5.78 -14.86 -5.89
C SER A 346 7.13 -15.11 -5.20
N LYS A 347 8.01 -15.91 -5.83
CA LYS A 347 9.38 -16.32 -5.43
C LYS A 347 10.35 -15.16 -5.07
N LYS A 348 9.95 -14.24 -4.20
CA LYS A 348 10.82 -13.20 -3.63
C LYS A 348 11.59 -13.83 -2.49
N ALA A 349 12.87 -13.49 -2.36
CA ALA A 349 13.68 -13.94 -1.25
C ALA A 349 13.08 -13.39 0.05
N THR A 350 12.73 -14.30 0.95
CA THR A 350 11.97 -14.02 2.16
C THR A 350 12.73 -14.57 3.36
N ARG A 351 12.86 -13.78 4.42
CA ARG A 351 13.52 -14.23 5.65
C ARG A 351 12.55 -15.09 6.45
N ARG A 352 12.96 -16.31 6.79
CA ARG A 352 12.23 -17.12 7.78
C ARG A 352 12.28 -16.36 9.11
N GLN A 353 11.12 -16.01 9.65
CA GLN A 353 11.06 -15.42 10.99
C GLN A 353 11.76 -16.37 11.97
N ILE A 354 12.78 -15.87 12.65
CA ILE A 354 13.38 -16.58 13.77
C ILE A 354 12.35 -16.53 14.89
N PRO A 355 11.97 -17.66 15.49
CA PRO A 355 10.97 -17.67 16.56
C PRO A 355 11.41 -16.70 17.66
N VAL A 356 10.52 -15.77 18.00
CA VAL A 356 10.71 -14.87 19.13
C VAL A 356 10.63 -15.74 20.38
N VAL A 357 11.77 -16.03 20.99
CA VAL A 357 11.81 -16.67 22.31
C VAL A 357 11.20 -15.65 23.26
N LYS A 358 10.04 -15.98 23.86
CA LYS A 358 9.49 -15.14 24.93
C LYS A 358 10.45 -15.23 26.10
N VAL A 359 10.65 -14.13 26.81
CA VAL A 359 11.48 -14.10 28.04
C VAL A 359 11.00 -15.15 29.04
N ASP A 360 9.71 -15.49 29.04
CA ASP A 360 9.11 -16.54 29.85
C ASP A 360 9.54 -17.98 29.48
N ASP A 361 10.05 -18.19 28.26
CA ASP A 361 10.56 -19.48 27.78
C ASP A 361 12.08 -19.62 28.00
N MET A 362 12.74 -18.61 28.60
CA MET A 362 14.16 -18.63 28.96
C MET A 362 14.40 -18.90 30.47
N ALA A 363 13.36 -19.33 31.18
CA ALA A 363 13.41 -19.67 32.61
C ALA A 363 13.64 -21.17 32.85
#